data_AF-A0A563F289-F1
#
_entry.id   AF-A0A563F289-F1
#
_cell.length_a   1.000
_cell.length_b   1.000
_cell.length_c   1.000
_cell.angle_alpha   90.00
_cell.angle_beta   90.00
_cell.angle_gamma   90.00
#
_symmetry.space_group_name_H-M   'P 1'
#
loop_
_entity.id
_entity.type
_entity.pdbx_description
1 polymer ?
#
loop_
_entity_poly.entity_id
_entity_poly.type
_entity_poly.pdbx_seq_one_letter_code
_entity_poly.pdbx_strand_id
1 'polypeptide(L)'
;MLALTTALAVIALALRSTSGLRTAANVAQLVSVALVIPTLAVPLWLWSRRSTSLAAATTQDVAKVNDVLAGIVDQQWRTEAVVRSLDDPDPIPVQWRLTRREVVDHPANLTPASLLTASSGDIATLASQFRTMRRPRLVILGGPGTGKTTLAVQLLLELLATRHGERDEPVPVLLSVAGRDTGAFPLLHDWLTVRLAQDYPALRATGLGSEALAVLATRGQILPVLDGLDEPPSRTGRGHQCAQPVRERCGPVHRDQPHR
;
A
#
# COMPACT_ATOMS: atom_id res chain seq x y z
N MET A 1 1.72 -36.46 20.70
CA MET A 1 1.73 -37.76 21.43
C MET A 1 1.01 -37.69 22.77
N LEU A 2 1.28 -36.69 23.63
CA LEU A 2 0.65 -36.54 24.95
C LEU A 2 -0.89 -36.53 24.96
N ALA A 3 -1.54 -35.86 24.01
CA ALA A 3 -3.01 -35.79 23.92
C ALA A 3 -3.66 -37.15 23.60
N LEU A 4 -2.98 -37.97 22.80
CA LEU A 4 -3.47 -39.29 22.41
C LEU A 4 -3.36 -40.28 23.59
N THR A 5 -2.26 -40.19 24.36
CA THR A 5 -2.05 -40.98 25.56
C THR A 5 -3.03 -40.61 26.68
N THR A 6 -3.36 -39.32 26.85
CA THR A 6 -4.36 -38.89 27.84
C THR A 6 -5.77 -39.34 27.45
N ALA A 7 -6.12 -39.28 26.16
CA ALA A 7 -7.42 -39.75 25.68
C ALA A 7 -7.59 -41.26 25.88
N LEU A 8 -6.56 -42.05 25.54
CA LEU A 8 -6.56 -43.50 25.74
C LEU A 8 -6.64 -43.89 27.22
N ALA A 9 -5.94 -43.17 28.11
CA ALA A 9 -5.98 -43.41 29.55
C ALA A 9 -7.37 -43.13 30.15
N VAL A 10 -8.05 -42.06 29.72
CA VAL A 10 -9.41 -41.73 30.17
C VAL A 10 -10.42 -42.77 29.68
N ILE A 11 -10.29 -43.24 28.44
CA ILE A 11 -11.14 -44.31 27.87
C ILE A 11 -10.92 -45.64 28.62
N ALA A 12 -9.67 -46.00 28.91
CA ALA A 12 -9.35 -47.21 29.66
C ALA A 12 -9.90 -47.17 31.10
N LEU A 13 -9.86 -46.02 31.76
CA LEU A 13 -10.42 -45.83 33.10
C LEU A 13 -11.95 -45.87 33.10
N ALA A 14 -12.58 -45.34 32.05
CA ALA A 14 -14.03 -45.37 31.82
C ALA A 14 -14.58 -46.80 31.66
N LEU A 15 -13.90 -47.62 30.86
CA LEU A 15 -14.28 -49.00 30.58
C LEU A 15 -14.13 -49.92 31.80
N ARG A 16 -13.34 -49.51 32.81
CA ARG A 16 -13.08 -50.27 34.04
C ARG A 16 -14.09 -49.99 35.16
N SER A 17 -14.92 -48.96 35.02
CA SER A 17 -15.92 -48.55 36.02
C SER A 17 -17.26 -49.27 35.82
N THR A 18 -17.60 -50.21 36.70
CA THR A 18 -18.85 -51.01 36.67
C THR A 18 -20.10 -50.27 37.18
N SER A 19 -20.14 -48.94 37.05
CA SER A 19 -21.24 -48.08 37.54
C SER A 19 -22.14 -47.61 36.40
N GLY A 20 -23.46 -47.84 36.53
CA GLY A 20 -24.48 -47.75 35.46
C GLY A 20 -24.59 -46.44 34.65
N LEU A 21 -25.54 -46.45 33.70
CA LEU A 21 -25.68 -45.51 32.56
C LEU A 21 -25.55 -44.00 32.85
N ARG A 22 -25.75 -43.53 34.09
CA ARG A 22 -25.51 -42.12 34.49
C ARG A 22 -24.04 -41.72 34.46
N THR A 23 -23.11 -42.64 34.67
CA THR A 23 -21.65 -42.37 34.65
C THR A 23 -21.11 -42.26 33.23
N ALA A 24 -21.70 -42.98 32.27
CA ALA A 24 -21.28 -42.99 30.87
C ALA A 24 -21.47 -41.63 30.17
N ALA A 25 -22.54 -40.90 30.52
CA ALA A 25 -22.79 -39.55 29.98
C ALA A 25 -21.73 -38.53 30.44
N ASN A 26 -21.35 -38.56 31.72
CA ASN A 26 -20.36 -37.64 32.28
C ASN A 26 -18.94 -37.91 31.73
N VAL A 27 -18.61 -39.18 31.46
CA VAL A 27 -17.30 -39.54 30.92
C VAL A 27 -17.18 -39.21 29.44
N ALA A 28 -18.25 -39.40 28.66
CA ALA A 28 -18.29 -38.97 27.26
C ALA A 28 -18.09 -37.46 27.10
N GLN A 29 -18.62 -36.67 28.04
CA GLN A 29 -18.52 -35.21 28.05
C GLN A 29 -17.11 -34.71 28.42
N LEU A 30 -16.37 -35.44 29.26
CA LEU A 30 -14.97 -35.12 29.58
C LEU A 30 -14.02 -35.44 28.41
N VAL A 31 -14.29 -36.51 27.66
CA VAL A 31 -13.49 -36.90 26.49
C VAL A 31 -13.67 -35.92 25.33
N SER A 32 -14.89 -35.41 25.11
CA SER A 32 -15.16 -34.44 24.03
C SER A 32 -14.49 -33.09 24.29
N VAL A 33 -14.52 -32.60 25.54
CA VAL A 33 -13.85 -31.35 25.93
C VAL A 33 -12.32 -31.46 25.81
N ALA A 34 -11.74 -32.60 26.21
CA ALA A 34 -10.30 -32.83 26.14
C ALA A 34 -9.75 -32.88 24.70
N LEU A 35 -10.57 -33.24 23.71
CA LEU A 35 -10.20 -33.28 22.28
C LEU A 35 -10.43 -31.94 21.55
N VAL A 36 -11.45 -31.18 21.94
CA VAL A 36 -11.82 -29.90 21.27
C VAL A 36 -10.94 -28.74 21.74
N ILE A 37 -10.53 -28.73 23.01
CA ILE A 37 -9.67 -27.67 23.54
C ILE A 37 -8.35 -27.55 22.76
N PRO A 38 -7.57 -28.60 22.48
CA PRO A 38 -6.31 -28.44 21.74
C PRO A 38 -6.51 -28.05 20.27
N THR A 39 -7.59 -28.49 19.60
CA THR A 39 -7.86 -28.13 18.19
C THR A 39 -8.24 -26.66 18.02
N LEU A 40 -8.81 -26.02 19.05
CA LEU A 40 -9.09 -24.58 19.04
C LEU A 40 -7.98 -23.78 19.71
N ALA A 41 -7.42 -24.25 20.82
CA ALA A 41 -6.40 -23.53 21.58
C ALA A 41 -5.06 -23.48 20.86
N VAL A 42 -4.64 -24.53 20.14
CA VAL A 42 -3.37 -24.52 19.39
C VAL A 42 -3.36 -23.50 18.26
N PRO A 43 -4.37 -23.43 17.36
CA PRO A 43 -4.40 -22.38 16.35
C PRO A 43 -4.60 -21.00 16.96
N LEU A 44 -5.40 -20.86 18.03
CA LEU A 44 -5.59 -19.57 18.71
C LEU A 44 -4.33 -19.10 19.45
N TRP A 45 -3.52 -20.04 19.96
CA TRP A 45 -2.22 -19.77 20.58
C TRP A 45 -1.11 -19.52 19.57
N LEU A 46 -1.12 -20.20 18.42
CA LEU A 46 -0.24 -19.88 17.29
C LEU A 46 -0.60 -18.53 16.66
N TRP A 47 -1.89 -18.23 16.58
CA TRP A 47 -2.41 -16.93 16.14
C TRP A 47 -2.08 -15.84 17.15
N SER A 48 -2.24 -16.10 18.46
CA SER A 48 -1.90 -15.14 19.51
C SER A 48 -0.40 -14.93 19.64
N ARG A 49 0.44 -15.95 19.41
CA ARG A 49 1.89 -15.82 19.32
C ARG A 49 2.35 -15.10 18.05
N ARG A 50 1.60 -15.20 16.95
CA ARG A 50 1.82 -14.36 15.77
C ARG A 50 1.42 -12.90 16.00
N SER A 51 0.38 -12.65 16.79
CA SER A 51 -0.11 -11.28 17.07
C SER A 51 0.54 -10.62 18.28
N THR A 52 1.17 -11.36 19.20
CA THR A 52 1.94 -10.76 20.31
C THR A 52 3.31 -10.22 19.91
N SER A 53 3.69 -10.35 18.63
CA SER A 53 4.86 -9.63 18.10
C SER A 53 4.62 -8.11 17.99
N LEU A 54 3.35 -7.66 18.03
CA LEU A 54 2.90 -6.25 17.99
C LEU A 54 3.60 -5.33 19.01
N ALA A 55 4.23 -5.89 20.04
CA ALA A 55 4.88 -5.14 21.12
C ALA A 55 6.41 -5.00 21.01
N ALA A 56 7.10 -5.58 20.01
CA ALA A 56 8.56 -5.54 20.00
C ALA A 56 9.24 -5.49 18.62
N ALA A 57 8.64 -4.85 17.61
CA ALA A 57 9.48 -4.32 16.54
C ALA A 57 10.41 -3.28 17.17
N THR A 58 11.66 -3.64 17.40
CA THR A 58 12.61 -2.72 18.02
C THR A 58 12.84 -1.52 17.08
N THR A 59 13.25 -0.37 17.60
CA THR A 59 13.64 0.77 16.75
C THR A 59 14.69 0.38 15.71
N GLN A 60 15.53 -0.61 16.02
CA GLN A 60 16.52 -1.17 15.10
C GLN A 60 15.88 -2.02 14.00
N ASP A 61 14.87 -2.82 14.31
CA ASP A 61 14.12 -3.58 13.30
C ASP A 61 13.39 -2.66 12.33
N VAL A 62 12.75 -1.60 12.85
CA VAL A 62 12.07 -0.59 12.02
C VAL A 62 13.06 0.14 11.13
N ALA A 63 14.21 0.56 11.66
CA ALA A 63 15.27 1.19 10.85
C ALA A 63 15.78 0.24 9.76
N LYS A 64 15.98 -1.05 10.07
CA LYS A 64 16.39 -2.05 9.09
C LYS A 64 15.35 -2.24 7.98
N VAL A 65 14.05 -2.29 8.31
CA VAL A 65 12.98 -2.36 7.29
C VAL A 65 12.95 -1.10 6.44
N ASN A 66 13.13 0.09 7.05
CA ASN A 66 13.21 1.36 6.36
C ASN A 66 14.33 1.34 5.29
N ASP A 67 15.54 0.94 5.68
CA ASP A 67 16.68 0.89 4.76
C ASP A 67 16.53 -0.17 3.66
N VAL A 68 15.97 -1.33 3.99
CA VAL A 68 15.66 -2.36 2.98
C VAL A 68 14.61 -1.85 1.99
N LEU A 69 13.56 -1.17 2.48
CA LEU A 69 12.55 -0.56 1.62
C LEU A 69 13.19 0.48 0.69
N ALA A 70 14.03 1.37 1.22
CA ALA A 70 14.73 2.37 0.42
C ALA A 70 15.59 1.74 -0.69
N GLY A 71 16.34 0.68 -0.38
CA GLY A 71 17.15 -0.04 -1.37
C GLY A 71 16.31 -0.72 -2.46
N ILE A 72 15.19 -1.36 -2.09
CA ILE A 72 14.30 -2.00 -3.06
C ILE A 72 13.66 -0.96 -3.98
N VAL A 73 13.17 0.15 -3.42
CA VAL A 73 12.50 1.20 -4.20
C VAL A 73 13.49 1.89 -5.15
N ASP A 74 14.71 2.21 -4.68
CA ASP A 74 15.76 2.79 -5.52
C ASP A 74 16.12 1.86 -6.69
N GLN A 75 16.36 0.57 -6.41
CA GLN A 75 16.68 -0.40 -7.45
C GLN A 75 15.54 -0.53 -8.49
N GLN A 76 14.30 -0.61 -8.02
CA GLN A 76 13.14 -0.74 -8.90
C GLN A 76 13.01 0.47 -9.84
N TRP A 77 13.04 1.69 -9.29
CA TRP A 77 12.78 2.90 -10.07
C TRP A 77 13.95 3.31 -10.97
N ARG A 78 15.19 3.01 -10.60
CA ARG A 78 16.34 3.15 -11.53
C ARG A 78 16.20 2.21 -12.72
N THR A 79 15.84 0.95 -12.46
CA THR A 79 15.61 -0.04 -13.53
C THR A 79 14.49 0.44 -14.46
N GLU A 80 13.39 0.93 -13.89
CA GLU A 80 12.25 1.42 -14.66
C GLU A 80 12.56 2.71 -15.43
N ALA A 81 13.36 3.61 -14.87
CA ALA A 81 13.83 4.82 -15.55
C ALA A 81 14.66 4.50 -16.79
N VAL A 82 15.54 3.50 -16.70
CA VAL A 82 16.32 2.99 -17.86
C VAL A 82 15.40 2.39 -18.92
N VAL A 83 14.47 1.51 -18.53
CA VAL A 83 13.52 0.87 -19.46
C VAL A 83 12.65 1.91 -20.19
N ARG A 84 12.33 3.01 -19.52
CA ARG A 84 11.52 4.11 -20.06
C ARG A 84 12.36 5.21 -20.73
N SER A 85 13.68 5.05 -20.82
CA SER A 85 14.64 6.05 -21.31
C SER A 85 14.41 7.45 -20.73
N LEU A 86 14.11 7.52 -19.43
CA LEU A 86 13.84 8.79 -18.76
C LEU A 86 15.10 9.62 -18.53
N ASP A 87 16.27 8.97 -18.53
CA ASP A 87 17.58 9.53 -18.12
C ASP A 87 18.71 9.22 -19.13
N ASP A 88 18.42 8.99 -20.42
CA ASP A 88 19.44 8.68 -21.46
C ASP A 88 19.28 9.55 -22.73
N PRO A 89 20.29 10.34 -23.14
CA PRO A 89 21.58 10.59 -22.49
C PRO A 89 21.50 11.59 -21.32
N ASP A 90 20.43 12.39 -21.25
CA ASP A 90 20.13 13.35 -20.18
C ASP A 90 18.68 13.16 -19.72
N PRO A 91 18.34 13.52 -18.46
CA PRO A 91 16.96 13.47 -17.97
C PRO A 91 16.01 14.23 -18.89
N ILE A 92 14.84 13.64 -19.19
CA ILE A 92 13.82 14.29 -20.01
C ILE A 92 13.51 15.68 -19.41
N PRO A 93 13.64 16.78 -20.20
CA PRO A 93 13.41 18.14 -19.73
C PRO A 93 11.93 18.37 -19.44
N VAL A 94 11.53 18.28 -18.17
CA VAL A 94 10.18 18.66 -17.74
C VAL A 94 10.23 20.07 -17.18
N GLN A 95 9.45 20.99 -17.75
CA GLN A 95 9.33 22.35 -17.24
C GLN A 95 8.16 22.44 -16.26
N TRP A 96 8.37 23.10 -15.12
CA TRP A 96 7.31 23.38 -14.17
C TRP A 96 7.35 24.81 -13.67
N ARG A 97 6.21 25.22 -13.12
CA ARG A 97 6.05 26.53 -12.52
C ARG A 97 5.06 26.43 -11.38
N LEU A 98 5.25 27.25 -10.36
CA LEU A 98 4.24 27.43 -9.33
C LEU A 98 2.90 27.85 -9.97
N THR A 99 1.83 27.16 -9.59
CA THR A 99 0.50 27.46 -10.09
C THR A 99 0.02 28.82 -9.59
N ARG A 100 -0.71 29.55 -10.43
CA ARG A 100 -1.40 30.79 -10.05
C ARG A 100 -2.81 30.54 -9.48
N ARG A 101 -3.26 29.29 -9.48
CA ARG A 101 -4.58 28.90 -8.95
C ARG A 101 -4.56 28.97 -7.42
N GLU A 102 -5.70 29.25 -6.82
CA GLU A 102 -5.93 29.25 -5.36
C GLU A 102 -5.98 27.83 -4.77
N VAL A 103 -4.96 27.03 -5.07
CA VAL A 103 -4.77 25.65 -4.57
C VAL A 103 -3.40 25.50 -3.88
N VAL A 104 -2.64 26.59 -3.80
CA VAL A 104 -1.37 26.66 -3.08
C VAL A 104 -1.67 26.81 -1.59
N ASP A 105 -0.89 26.14 -0.74
CA ASP A 105 -1.01 26.27 0.73
C ASP A 105 -0.65 27.71 1.18
N HIS A 106 -0.94 28.01 2.44
CA HIS A 106 -0.66 29.31 3.04
C HIS A 106 0.85 29.60 3.02
N PRO A 107 1.28 30.85 2.75
CA PRO A 107 2.71 31.22 2.67
C PRO A 107 3.56 30.78 3.86
N ALA A 108 2.97 30.74 5.07
CA ALA A 108 3.62 30.26 6.29
C ALA A 108 4.00 28.77 6.28
N ASN A 109 3.42 27.98 5.37
CA ASN A 109 3.74 26.56 5.16
C ASN A 109 4.72 26.33 3.99
N LEU A 110 4.99 27.37 3.17
CA LEU A 110 5.78 27.31 1.93
C LEU A 110 7.24 27.74 2.09
N THR A 111 7.71 28.00 3.31
CA THR A 111 9.09 28.47 3.56
C THR A 111 10.12 27.39 3.22
N PRO A 112 11.18 27.70 2.44
CA PRO A 112 11.46 28.98 1.78
C PRO A 112 10.66 29.15 0.47
N ALA A 113 10.05 30.33 0.29
CA ALA A 113 9.12 30.69 -0.79
C ALA A 113 9.73 30.76 -2.22
N SER A 114 10.84 30.07 -2.48
CA SER A 114 11.64 30.22 -3.70
C SER A 114 11.35 29.15 -4.75
N LEU A 115 10.08 28.97 -5.14
CA LEU A 115 9.74 28.23 -6.36
C LEU A 115 9.29 29.21 -7.44
N LEU A 116 10.29 29.82 -8.07
CA LEU A 116 10.16 30.55 -9.34
C LEU A 116 10.55 29.56 -10.43
N THR A 117 9.59 29.16 -11.28
CA THR A 117 9.77 28.54 -12.61
C THR A 117 11.10 27.80 -12.86
N ALA A 118 11.10 26.47 -12.87
CA ALA A 118 12.32 25.67 -13.04
C ALA A 118 12.11 24.51 -14.04
N SER A 119 13.21 23.90 -14.48
CA SER A 119 13.25 22.76 -15.41
C SER A 119 13.80 21.52 -14.70
N SER A 120 13.66 20.31 -15.26
CA SER A 120 14.16 19.07 -14.63
C SER A 120 15.67 19.05 -14.38
N GLY A 121 16.43 19.91 -15.04
CA GLY A 121 17.83 20.18 -14.66
C GLY A 121 18.02 20.73 -13.24
N ASP A 122 16.96 21.30 -12.65
CA ASP A 122 16.94 21.83 -11.28
C ASP A 122 16.27 20.86 -10.28
N ILE A 123 16.15 19.57 -10.62
CA ILE A 123 15.48 18.58 -9.76
C ILE A 123 16.10 18.50 -8.36
N ALA A 124 17.42 18.62 -8.25
CA ALA A 124 18.15 18.69 -6.98
C ALA A 124 17.71 19.88 -6.12
N THR A 125 17.47 21.04 -6.75
CA THR A 125 16.94 22.23 -6.08
C THR A 125 15.51 21.99 -5.61
N LEU A 126 14.67 21.34 -6.42
CA LEU A 126 13.30 20.99 -6.01
C LEU A 126 13.30 20.03 -4.82
N ALA A 127 14.13 18.98 -4.85
CA ALA A 127 14.24 18.00 -3.78
C ALA A 127 14.74 18.62 -2.46
N SER A 128 15.81 19.42 -2.52
CA SER A 128 16.34 20.11 -1.33
C SER A 128 15.31 21.07 -0.73
N GLN A 129 14.62 21.87 -1.54
CA GLN A 129 13.57 22.76 -1.05
C GLN A 129 12.40 22.00 -0.44
N PHE A 130 11.93 20.94 -1.12
CA PHE A 130 10.87 20.08 -0.60
C PHE A 130 11.17 19.55 0.80
N ARG A 131 12.42 19.15 1.07
CA ARG A 131 12.88 18.69 2.39
C ARG A 131 12.89 19.77 3.46
N THR A 132 13.12 21.03 3.08
CA THR A 132 13.10 22.17 4.02
C THR A 132 11.68 22.64 4.38
N MET A 133 10.66 22.17 3.68
CA MET A 133 9.27 22.57 3.96
C MET A 133 8.81 22.05 5.32
N ARG A 134 8.14 22.91 6.08
CA ARG A 134 7.53 22.54 7.36
C ARG A 134 6.46 21.44 7.20
N ARG A 135 5.77 21.44 6.06
CA ARG A 135 4.79 20.43 5.65
C ARG A 135 5.10 20.01 4.22
N PRO A 136 5.87 18.93 4.00
CA PRO A 136 6.31 18.52 2.67
C PRO A 136 5.13 17.92 1.88
N ARG A 137 4.33 18.77 1.25
CA ARG A 137 3.22 18.40 0.38
C ARG A 137 3.38 19.08 -0.97
N LEU A 138 3.53 18.28 -2.00
CA LEU A 138 3.67 18.74 -3.38
C LEU A 138 2.56 18.12 -4.22
N VAL A 139 1.90 18.97 -5.01
CA VAL A 139 0.91 18.53 -6.01
C VAL A 139 1.40 18.96 -7.38
N ILE A 140 1.60 18.00 -8.26
CA ILE A 140 2.01 18.25 -9.64
C ILE A 140 0.76 18.37 -10.51
N LEU A 141 0.56 19.54 -11.09
CA LEU A 141 -0.58 19.83 -11.97
C LEU A 141 -0.13 19.89 -13.43
N GLY A 142 -0.92 19.31 -14.32
CA GLY A 142 -0.63 19.30 -15.75
C GLY A 142 -1.66 18.51 -16.55
N GLY A 143 -1.80 18.85 -17.83
CA GLY A 143 -2.66 18.10 -18.75
C GLY A 143 -2.15 16.66 -19.00
N PRO A 144 -2.92 15.85 -19.75
CA PRO A 144 -2.44 14.56 -20.23
C PRO A 144 -1.11 14.74 -21.01
N GLY A 145 -0.14 13.86 -20.78
CA GLY A 145 1.13 13.87 -21.51
C GLY A 145 2.14 14.97 -21.13
N THR A 146 1.88 15.82 -20.14
CA THR A 146 2.82 16.90 -19.75
C THR A 146 4.00 16.44 -18.89
N GLY A 147 4.28 15.13 -18.81
CA GLY A 147 5.40 14.61 -18.02
C GLY A 147 5.22 14.61 -16.50
N LYS A 148 3.97 14.59 -15.98
CA LYS A 148 3.72 14.55 -14.52
C LYS A 148 4.40 13.36 -13.84
N THR A 149 4.19 12.16 -14.39
CA THR A 149 4.81 10.93 -13.90
C THR A 149 6.33 10.99 -14.04
N THR A 150 6.86 11.54 -15.13
CA THR A 150 8.31 11.74 -15.32
C THR A 150 8.90 12.62 -14.22
N LEU A 151 8.28 13.78 -13.93
CA LEU A 151 8.72 14.67 -12.85
C LEU A 151 8.63 13.99 -11.48
N ALA A 152 7.57 13.22 -11.23
CA ALA A 152 7.41 12.46 -9.99
C ALA A 152 8.51 11.41 -9.80
N VAL A 153 8.88 10.68 -10.86
CA VAL A 153 9.95 9.68 -10.85
C VAL A 153 11.33 10.34 -10.69
N GLN A 154 11.61 11.43 -11.41
CA GLN A 154 12.86 12.17 -11.24
C GLN A 154 13.01 12.71 -9.82
N LEU A 155 11.93 13.27 -9.24
CA LEU A 155 11.94 13.74 -7.86
C LEU A 155 12.12 12.58 -6.86
N LEU A 156 11.45 11.45 -7.08
CA LEU A 156 11.60 10.24 -6.27
C LEU A 156 13.05 9.76 -6.23
N LEU A 157 13.69 9.65 -7.40
CA LEU A 157 15.08 9.20 -7.53
C LEU A 157 16.05 10.19 -6.88
N GLU A 158 15.84 11.50 -7.05
CA GLU A 158 16.67 12.53 -6.41
C GLU A 158 16.52 12.51 -4.88
N LEU A 159 15.30 12.30 -4.37
CA LEU A 159 15.07 12.14 -2.93
C LEU A 159 15.75 10.87 -2.39
N LEU A 160 15.74 9.76 -3.12
CA LEU A 160 16.45 8.54 -2.72
C LEU A 160 17.96 8.71 -2.76
N ALA A 161 18.49 9.35 -3.80
CA ALA A 161 19.92 9.59 -3.98
C ALA A 161 20.51 10.53 -2.91
N THR A 162 19.71 11.50 -2.44
CA THR A 162 20.10 12.46 -1.40
C THR A 162 19.70 12.01 0.01
N ARG A 163 19.19 10.78 0.17
CA ARG A 163 18.85 10.23 1.49
C ARG A 163 20.12 10.00 2.30
N HIS A 164 20.17 10.52 3.51
CA HIS A 164 21.34 10.43 4.39
C HIS A 164 21.34 9.18 5.29
N GLY A 165 20.29 8.35 5.21
CA GLY A 165 20.16 7.14 6.02
C GLY A 165 19.91 7.43 7.50
N GLU A 166 19.46 8.65 7.82
CA GLU A 166 19.06 9.00 9.17
C GLU A 166 17.80 8.23 9.57
N ARG A 167 17.70 7.84 10.84
CA ARG A 167 16.65 6.92 11.32
C ARG A 167 15.22 7.42 11.10
N ASP A 168 15.05 8.74 11.01
CA ASP A 168 13.73 9.38 10.86
C ASP A 168 13.48 9.91 9.45
N GLU A 169 14.41 9.70 8.52
CA GLU A 169 14.23 10.17 7.15
C GLU A 169 13.24 9.27 6.39
N PRO A 170 12.15 9.84 5.84
CA PRO A 170 11.11 9.04 5.21
C PRO A 170 11.56 8.49 3.85
N VAL A 171 11.15 7.26 3.53
CA VAL A 171 11.40 6.65 2.22
C VAL A 171 10.34 7.12 1.24
N PRO A 172 10.72 7.79 0.14
CA PRO A 172 9.77 8.11 -0.92
C PRO A 172 9.35 6.82 -1.65
N VAL A 173 8.05 6.63 -1.86
CA VAL A 173 7.51 5.44 -2.53
C VAL A 173 6.43 5.88 -3.53
N LEU A 174 6.61 5.57 -4.82
CA LEU A 174 5.55 5.78 -5.81
C LEU A 174 4.45 4.73 -5.67
N LEU A 175 3.22 5.19 -5.52
CA LEU A 175 2.03 4.37 -5.37
C LEU A 175 0.94 4.88 -6.29
N SER A 176 0.35 3.97 -7.05
CA SER A 176 -0.87 4.28 -7.81
C SER A 176 -2.06 4.35 -6.87
N VAL A 177 -2.84 5.44 -6.96
CA VAL A 177 -4.08 5.63 -6.18
C VAL A 177 -5.30 5.10 -6.95
N ALA A 178 -5.13 4.72 -8.21
CA ALA A 178 -6.19 4.16 -9.02
C ALA A 178 -6.84 2.95 -8.32
N GLY A 179 -8.15 3.04 -8.08
CA GLY A 179 -8.92 1.99 -7.42
C GLY A 179 -8.77 1.90 -5.89
N ARG A 180 -8.18 2.91 -5.22
CA ARG A 180 -8.21 2.98 -3.75
C ARG A 180 -9.66 3.09 -3.25
N ASP A 181 -10.07 2.11 -2.45
CA ASP A 181 -11.35 2.13 -1.73
C ASP A 181 -11.21 2.93 -0.42
N THR A 182 -11.72 4.15 -0.42
CA THR A 182 -11.75 5.02 0.77
C THR A 182 -12.75 4.56 1.84
N GLY A 183 -13.70 3.70 1.49
CA GLY A 183 -14.63 3.06 2.43
C GLY A 183 -13.97 1.93 3.19
N ALA A 184 -13.17 1.10 2.51
CA ALA A 184 -12.39 0.04 3.15
C ALA A 184 -11.21 0.58 3.96
N PHE A 185 -10.55 1.65 3.49
CA PHE A 185 -9.38 2.25 4.13
C PHE A 185 -9.54 3.77 4.31
N PRO A 186 -10.24 4.22 5.37
CA PRO A 186 -10.44 5.65 5.65
C PRO A 186 -9.12 6.35 6.00
N LEU A 187 -8.23 5.66 6.71
CA LEU A 187 -6.90 6.16 7.07
C LEU A 187 -5.89 5.83 5.98
N LEU A 188 -5.08 6.81 5.58
CA LEU A 188 -4.03 6.62 4.57
C LEU A 188 -2.99 5.60 5.03
N HIS A 189 -2.57 5.63 6.29
CA HIS A 189 -1.52 4.74 6.82
C HIS A 189 -1.92 3.26 6.77
N ASP A 190 -3.19 2.94 6.98
CA ASP A 190 -3.71 1.56 6.88
C ASP A 190 -3.63 1.06 5.45
N TRP A 191 -4.04 1.91 4.50
CA TRP A 191 -3.91 1.61 3.07
C TRP A 191 -2.45 1.45 2.66
N LEU A 192 -1.56 2.34 3.11
CA LEU A 192 -0.12 2.25 2.82
C LEU A 192 0.48 0.93 3.31
N THR A 193 0.11 0.49 4.52
CA THR A 193 0.61 -0.76 5.10
C THR A 193 0.26 -1.96 4.21
N VAL A 194 -1.02 -2.06 3.81
CA VAL A 194 -1.49 -3.13 2.95
C VAL A 194 -0.86 -3.05 1.56
N ARG A 195 -0.79 -1.84 1.00
CA ARG A 195 -0.25 -1.60 -0.35
C ARG A 195 1.24 -1.93 -0.43
N LEU A 196 2.03 -1.52 0.56
CA LEU A 196 3.46 -1.84 0.62
C LEU A 196 3.71 -3.34 0.75
N ALA A 197 2.91 -4.04 1.55
CA ALA A 197 3.01 -5.49 1.68
C ALA A 197 2.66 -6.24 0.38
N GLN A 198 1.82 -5.64 -0.48
CA GLN A 198 1.44 -6.19 -1.78
C GLN A 198 2.48 -5.88 -2.86
N ASP A 199 2.90 -4.61 -2.98
CA ASP A 199 3.80 -4.14 -4.04
C ASP A 199 5.25 -4.58 -3.80
N TYR A 200 5.65 -4.77 -2.53
CA TYR A 200 7.04 -5.12 -2.15
C TYR A 200 7.09 -6.44 -1.35
N PRO A 201 6.80 -7.59 -1.97
CA PRO A 201 6.78 -8.89 -1.28
C PRO A 201 8.14 -9.28 -0.70
N ALA A 202 9.24 -8.76 -1.25
CA ALA A 202 10.60 -8.95 -0.73
C ALA A 202 10.77 -8.48 0.72
N LEU A 203 9.97 -7.49 1.17
CA LEU A 203 9.97 -7.06 2.57
C LEU A 203 9.52 -8.16 3.52
N ARG A 204 8.64 -9.07 3.06
CA ARG A 204 8.21 -10.23 3.86
C ARG A 204 9.33 -11.24 4.09
N ALA A 205 10.27 -11.35 3.16
CA ALA A 205 11.39 -12.27 3.26
C ALA A 205 12.42 -11.86 4.33
N THR A 206 12.41 -10.58 4.75
CA THR A 206 13.29 -10.08 5.82
C THR A 206 12.94 -10.64 7.21
N GLY A 207 11.77 -11.26 7.36
CA GLY A 207 11.26 -11.74 8.65
C GLY A 207 10.77 -10.64 9.59
N LEU A 208 10.86 -9.37 9.19
CA LEU A 208 10.58 -8.19 10.03
C LEU A 208 9.08 -7.80 10.08
N GLY A 209 8.21 -8.63 9.52
CA GLY A 209 6.76 -8.63 9.75
C GLY A 209 5.96 -7.47 9.15
N SER A 210 4.64 -7.68 9.07
CA SER A 210 3.67 -6.63 8.68
C SER A 210 3.58 -5.49 9.70
N GLU A 211 4.05 -5.74 10.92
CA GLU A 211 4.02 -4.78 12.04
C GLU A 211 5.04 -3.66 11.85
N ALA A 212 6.26 -3.97 11.37
CA ALA A 212 7.23 -2.94 11.06
C ALA A 212 6.74 -1.99 9.96
N LEU A 213 6.04 -2.52 8.94
CA LEU A 213 5.41 -1.70 7.89
C LEU A 213 4.31 -0.78 8.45
N ALA A 214 3.48 -1.31 9.36
CA ALA A 214 2.48 -0.49 10.05
C ALA A 214 3.15 0.63 10.85
N VAL A 215 4.22 0.32 11.58
CA VAL A 215 4.98 1.32 12.35
C VAL A 215 5.60 2.38 11.43
N LEU A 216 6.23 1.99 10.32
CA LEU A 216 6.77 2.93 9.34
C LEU A 216 5.68 3.86 8.79
N ALA A 217 4.51 3.31 8.47
CA ALA A 217 3.38 4.08 7.96
C ALA A 217 2.88 5.06 9.03
N THR A 218 2.58 4.59 10.24
CA THR A 218 2.04 5.44 11.31
C THR A 218 3.05 6.50 11.78
N ARG A 219 4.35 6.23 11.74
CA ARG A 219 5.40 7.21 12.10
C ARG A 219 5.72 8.22 11.00
N GLY A 220 5.08 8.12 9.82
CA GLY A 220 5.37 9.00 8.70
C GLY A 220 6.77 8.79 8.10
N GLN A 221 7.36 7.60 8.29
CA GLN A 221 8.65 7.21 7.71
C GLN A 221 8.51 6.73 6.25
N ILE A 222 7.32 6.86 5.68
CA ILE A 222 7.04 6.68 4.26
C ILE A 222 6.56 8.01 3.71
N LEU A 223 7.19 8.45 2.63
CA LEU A 223 6.80 9.62 1.85
C LEU A 223 6.04 9.14 0.60
N PRO A 224 4.71 9.08 0.62
CA PRO A 224 3.96 8.56 -0.51
C PRO A 224 3.96 9.54 -1.68
N VAL A 225 4.45 9.10 -2.83
CA VAL A 225 4.28 9.79 -4.11
C VAL A 225 3.08 9.16 -4.80
N LEU A 226 1.98 9.91 -4.88
CA LEU A 226 0.68 9.41 -5.30
C LEU A 226 0.43 9.74 -6.77
N ASP A 227 0.36 8.72 -7.64
CA ASP A 227 0.03 8.88 -9.06
C ASP A 227 -1.42 8.46 -9.36
N GLY A 228 -2.05 9.11 -10.33
CA GLY A 228 -3.43 8.84 -10.76
C GLY A 228 -4.52 9.40 -9.84
N LEU A 229 -4.29 10.55 -9.18
CA LEU A 229 -5.30 11.24 -8.35
C LEU A 229 -6.46 11.83 -9.15
N ASP A 230 -6.29 12.03 -10.45
CA ASP A 230 -7.30 12.57 -11.37
C ASP A 230 -8.32 11.53 -11.84
N GLU A 231 -8.05 10.24 -11.61
CA GLU A 231 -8.96 9.17 -11.98
C GLU A 231 -9.98 8.94 -10.84
N PRO A 232 -11.29 9.15 -11.08
CA PRO A 232 -12.29 8.95 -10.05
C PRO A 232 -12.28 7.49 -9.57
N PRO A 233 -12.48 7.21 -8.26
CA PRO A 233 -12.55 5.84 -7.77
C PRO A 233 -13.65 5.10 -8.54
N SER A 234 -13.28 4.02 -9.23
CA SER A 234 -14.24 3.17 -9.90
C SER A 234 -15.17 2.60 -8.83
N ARG A 235 -16.42 3.07 -8.82
CA ARG A 235 -17.46 2.56 -7.93
C ARG A 235 -17.84 1.15 -8.39
N THR A 236 -16.98 0.17 -8.12
CA THR A 236 -17.26 -1.23 -8.39
C THR A 236 -18.22 -1.74 -7.33
N GLY A 237 -19.51 -1.51 -7.58
CA GLY A 237 -20.57 -1.77 -6.63
C GLY A 237 -21.97 -1.51 -7.18
N ARG A 238 -22.23 -1.95 -8.41
CA ARG A 238 -23.52 -2.46 -8.93
C ARG A 238 -23.35 -2.67 -10.43
N GLY A 239 -23.66 -3.88 -10.90
CA GLY A 239 -23.61 -4.22 -12.31
C GLY A 239 -24.36 -3.20 -13.14
N HIS A 240 -23.64 -2.46 -13.97
CA HIS A 240 -24.21 -1.83 -15.15
C HIS A 240 -23.67 -2.61 -16.31
N GLN A 241 -24.50 -3.58 -16.67
CA GLN A 241 -24.51 -4.25 -17.95
C GLN A 241 -24.21 -3.24 -19.05
N CYS A 242 -23.23 -3.58 -19.88
CA CYS A 242 -22.91 -2.85 -21.10
C CYS A 242 -24.21 -2.49 -21.82
N ALA A 243 -24.54 -1.19 -21.87
CA ALA A 243 -25.51 -0.71 -22.83
C ALA A 243 -24.87 -0.90 -24.21
N GLN A 244 -25.36 -1.91 -24.91
CA GLN A 244 -25.01 -2.20 -26.30
C GLN A 244 -25.20 -0.94 -27.16
N PRO A 245 -24.39 -0.73 -28.21
CA PRO A 245 -24.73 0.25 -29.22
C PRO A 245 -25.98 -0.26 -29.95
N VAL A 246 -27.10 0.45 -29.78
CA VAL A 246 -28.28 0.23 -30.61
C VAL A 246 -27.88 0.55 -32.05
N ARG A 247 -27.71 -0.50 -32.86
CA ARG A 247 -27.74 -0.43 -34.32
C ARG A 247 -29.11 0.10 -34.71
N GLU A 248 -29.22 1.40 -34.93
CA GLU A 248 -30.36 1.94 -35.67
C GLU A 248 -30.30 1.43 -37.10
N ARG A 249 -31.36 0.73 -37.48
CA ARG A 249 -31.60 0.20 -38.82
C ARG A 249 -31.73 1.35 -39.81
N CYS A 250 -30.92 1.33 -40.87
CA CYS A 250 -31.28 1.98 -42.12
C CYS A 250 -32.63 1.41 -42.61
N GLY A 251 -33.67 2.23 -42.59
CA GLY A 251 -34.91 2.03 -43.35
C GLY A 251 -34.80 2.65 -44.76
N PRO A 252 -35.55 2.16 -45.76
CA PRO A 252 -35.35 2.55 -47.15
C PRO A 252 -36.04 3.87 -47.52
N VAL A 253 -35.31 4.67 -48.30
CA VAL A 253 -35.69 5.50 -49.47
C VAL A 253 -37.10 6.10 -49.50
N HIS A 254 -37.15 7.44 -49.46
CA HIS A 254 -38.09 8.21 -50.28
C HIS A 254 -37.28 9.19 -51.15
N ARG A 255 -37.31 8.98 -52.46
CA ARG A 255 -36.85 9.97 -53.44
C ARG A 255 -37.97 11.00 -53.59
N ASP A 256 -37.71 12.23 -53.20
CA ASP A 256 -38.45 13.39 -53.71
C ASP A 256 -37.56 14.13 -54.72
N GLN A 257 -38.13 14.31 -55.91
CA GLN A 257 -37.60 15.15 -56.99
C GLN A 257 -37.55 16.61 -56.55
N PRO A 258 -36.71 17.43 -57.20
CA PRO A 258 -37.10 18.79 -57.49
C PRO A 258 -37.16 19.06 -58.99
N HIS A 259 -38.23 19.75 -59.35
CA HIS A 259 -38.43 20.44 -60.61
C HIS A 259 -37.44 21.61 -60.79
N ARG A 260 -37.13 21.85 -62.08
CA ARG A 260 -36.44 22.99 -62.72
C ARG A 260 -34.92 22.95 -62.77
#